data_AF-A0A672ZX18-F1
#
_entry.id   AF-A0A672ZX18-F1
#
_cell.length_a   1.000
_cell.length_b   1.000
_cell.length_c   1.000
_cell.angle_alpha   90.00
_cell.angle_beta   90.00
_cell.angle_gamma   90.00
#
_symmetry.space_group_name_H-M   'P 1'
#
loop_
_entity.id
_entity.type
_entity.pdbx_description
1 polymer ?
#
loop_
_entity_poly.entity_id
_entity_poly.type
_entity_poly.pdbx_seq_one_letter_code
_entity_poly.pdbx_strand_id
1 'polypeptide(L)'
;MAYNEETSPQWKTTIIISTSLQNHDAVKTLRGQQHRIRFSDSVESGAFIFPLSGTAFLLADPDPSEESGLIEKLKKFVQVHRNSFLLLHAPFTGTKELETMSLIQHRFFGTNLRILPVQNNADIIKGMLTIAKATSKPHVDRIRDRMSLAQAHIIESSPVWEMLRDIL
;
A
#
# COMPACT_ATOMS: atom_id res chain seq x y z
N MET A 1 -6.15 -17.29 -35.57
CA MET A 1 -6.42 -15.95 -35.01
C MET A 1 -5.42 -15.73 -33.90
N ALA A 2 -4.43 -14.86 -34.11
CA ALA A 2 -3.41 -14.56 -33.12
C ALA A 2 -4.02 -13.65 -32.06
N TYR A 3 -4.03 -14.09 -30.79
CA TYR A 3 -4.26 -13.19 -29.67
C TYR A 3 -3.07 -12.23 -29.63
N ASN A 4 -3.29 -10.98 -30.05
CA ASN A 4 -2.40 -9.89 -29.67
C ASN A 4 -2.47 -9.81 -28.13
N GLU A 5 -1.44 -10.29 -27.45
CA GLU A 5 -1.15 -9.84 -26.09
C GLU A 5 -0.87 -8.34 -26.20
N GLU A 6 -1.92 -7.53 -26.03
CA GLU A 6 -1.73 -6.12 -25.73
C GLU A 6 -0.90 -6.06 -24.45
N THR A 7 0.39 -5.77 -24.62
CA THR A 7 1.30 -5.48 -23.52
C THR A 7 0.74 -4.27 -22.80
N SER A 8 -0.06 -4.52 -21.75
CA SER A 8 -0.69 -3.45 -20.99
C SER A 8 0.41 -2.50 -20.55
N PRO A 9 0.29 -1.18 -20.84
CA PRO A 9 1.38 -0.25 -20.62
C PRO A 9 1.84 -0.33 -19.16
N GLN A 10 3.16 -0.43 -18.97
CA GLN A 10 3.77 -0.50 -17.64
C GLN A 10 3.28 0.71 -16.83
N TRP A 11 2.65 0.44 -15.69
CA TRP A 11 2.07 1.48 -14.85
C TRP A 11 3.17 2.37 -14.29
N LYS A 12 3.09 3.68 -14.58
CA LYS A 12 4.03 4.70 -14.11
C LYS A 12 3.31 5.68 -13.20
N THR A 13 4.04 6.22 -12.23
CA THR A 13 3.52 7.17 -11.25
C THR A 13 4.62 8.11 -10.78
N THR A 14 4.22 9.18 -10.08
CA THR A 14 5.14 10.07 -9.37
C THR A 14 5.20 9.66 -7.91
N ILE A 15 6.41 9.62 -7.34
CA ILE A 15 6.67 9.25 -5.96
C ILE A 15 7.48 10.38 -5.33
N ILE A 16 7.00 10.92 -4.20
CA ILE A 16 7.75 11.86 -3.35
C ILE A 16 8.41 11.03 -2.26
N ILE A 17 9.72 11.09 -2.13
CA ILE A 17 10.50 10.26 -1.22
C ILE A 17 11.26 11.18 -0.26
N SER A 18 11.33 10.82 1.01
CA SER A 18 12.24 11.48 1.95
C SER A 18 13.67 11.48 1.43
N THR A 19 14.37 12.62 1.53
CA THR A 19 15.79 12.71 1.16
C THR A 19 16.66 11.72 1.96
N SER A 20 16.25 11.34 3.17
CA SER A 20 16.96 10.32 3.97
C SER A 20 17.07 8.95 3.28
N LEU A 21 16.24 8.68 2.26
CA LEU A 21 16.27 7.44 1.49
C LEU A 21 16.94 7.58 0.12
N GLN A 22 17.58 8.71 -0.19
CA GLN A 22 18.11 8.99 -1.53
C GLN A 22 19.05 7.89 -2.07
N ASN A 23 19.83 7.26 -1.18
CA ASN A 23 20.78 6.20 -1.51
C ASN A 23 20.23 4.78 -1.28
N HIS A 24 18.99 4.64 -0.83
CA HIS A 24 18.37 3.36 -0.51
C HIS A 24 18.10 2.54 -1.79
N ASP A 25 18.30 1.23 -1.75
CA ASP A 25 18.20 0.36 -2.94
C ASP A 25 16.79 0.34 -3.54
N ALA A 26 15.75 0.46 -2.71
CA ALA A 26 14.37 0.68 -3.18
C ALA A 26 14.26 1.83 -4.19
N VAL A 27 14.98 2.95 -3.98
CA VAL A 27 14.96 4.10 -4.89
C VAL A 27 15.60 3.75 -6.24
N LYS A 28 16.70 2.99 -6.24
CA LYS A 28 17.35 2.53 -7.48
C LYS A 28 16.40 1.67 -8.31
N THR A 29 15.70 0.73 -7.66
CA THR A 29 14.71 -0.13 -8.32
C THR A 29 13.53 0.67 -8.89
N LEU A 30 12.99 1.63 -8.13
CA LEU A 30 11.91 2.50 -8.60
C LEU A 30 12.31 3.36 -9.82
N ARG A 31 13.56 3.85 -9.86
CA ARG A 31 14.10 4.55 -11.04
C ARG A 31 14.25 3.61 -12.23
N GLY A 32 14.76 2.40 -12.00
CA GLY A 32 14.90 1.38 -13.04
C GLY A 32 13.56 1.01 -13.69
N GLN A 33 12.48 1.04 -12.92
CA GLN A 33 11.10 0.86 -13.40
C GLN A 33 10.47 2.12 -14.02
N GLN A 34 11.26 3.18 -14.23
CA GLN A 34 10.86 4.43 -14.88
C GLN A 34 9.75 5.20 -14.15
N HIS A 35 9.62 5.06 -12.83
CA HIS A 35 8.78 5.95 -12.01
C HIS A 35 9.43 7.33 -11.87
N ARG A 36 8.61 8.39 -11.78
CA ARG A 36 9.11 9.75 -11.57
C ARG A 36 9.36 9.99 -10.08
N ILE A 37 10.61 10.12 -9.68
CA ILE A 37 10.99 10.34 -8.28
C ILE A 37 11.23 11.83 -8.02
N ARG A 38 10.72 12.32 -6.89
CA ARG A 38 11.03 13.64 -6.32
C ARG A 38 11.49 13.44 -4.88
N PHE A 39 12.58 14.07 -4.48
CA PHE A 39 12.98 14.07 -3.06
C PHE A 39 12.42 15.29 -2.35
N SER A 40 12.17 15.15 -1.05
CA SER A 40 11.78 16.27 -0.18
C SER A 40 12.31 16.06 1.24
N ASP A 41 12.77 17.15 1.84
CA ASP A 41 13.10 17.22 3.28
C ASP A 41 11.88 17.56 4.14
N SER A 42 10.77 17.96 3.50
CA SER A 42 9.54 18.38 4.19
C SER A 42 8.64 17.20 4.62
N VAL A 43 9.05 15.97 4.36
CA VAL A 43 8.28 14.75 4.63
C VAL A 43 9.01 13.94 5.69
N GLU A 44 8.28 13.10 6.42
CA GLU A 44 8.87 12.28 7.48
C GLU A 44 10.03 11.41 6.96
N SER A 45 11.10 11.30 7.73
CA SER A 45 12.26 10.49 7.35
C SER A 45 11.83 9.06 7.04
N GLY A 46 12.30 8.45 5.95
CA GLY A 46 11.87 7.10 5.56
C GLY A 46 10.53 7.04 4.81
N ALA A 47 9.90 8.19 4.51
CA ALA A 47 8.60 8.21 3.83
C ALA A 47 8.69 8.04 2.30
N PHE A 48 7.68 7.36 1.76
CA PHE A 48 7.32 7.32 0.34
C PHE A 48 5.87 7.75 0.17
N ILE A 49 5.61 8.79 -0.61
CA ILE A 49 4.28 9.34 -0.84
C ILE A 49 3.93 9.16 -2.31
N PHE A 50 2.75 8.64 -2.58
CA PHE A 50 2.18 8.46 -3.91
C PHE A 50 1.00 9.42 -4.08
N PRO A 51 1.22 10.63 -4.63
CA PRO A 51 0.20 11.68 -4.65
C PRO A 51 -1.06 11.28 -5.44
N LEU A 52 -0.91 10.49 -6.50
CA LEU A 52 -2.02 10.08 -7.37
C LEU A 52 -2.94 9.05 -6.73
N SER A 53 -2.43 8.23 -5.81
CA SER A 53 -3.23 7.27 -5.04
C SER A 53 -3.63 7.79 -3.66
N GLY A 54 -3.04 8.91 -3.22
CA GLY A 54 -3.26 9.43 -1.87
C GLY A 54 -2.76 8.48 -0.77
N THR A 55 -1.82 7.59 -1.09
CA THR A 55 -1.22 6.63 -0.15
C THR A 55 0.18 7.05 0.23
N ALA A 56 0.52 6.88 1.50
CA ALA A 56 1.85 7.13 2.03
C ALA A 56 2.36 5.89 2.77
N PHE A 57 3.66 5.65 2.67
CA PHE A 57 4.36 4.56 3.32
C PHE A 57 5.49 5.13 4.16
N LEU A 58 5.73 4.57 5.34
CA LEU A 58 6.86 4.88 6.20
C LEU A 58 7.70 3.63 6.39
N LEU A 59 8.96 3.64 5.99
CA LEU A 59 9.90 2.57 6.25
C LEU A 59 10.48 2.70 7.66
N ALA A 60 10.39 1.62 8.42
CA ALA A 60 10.98 1.52 9.75
C ALA A 60 11.53 0.11 9.97
N ASP A 61 12.70 0.05 10.61
CA ASP A 61 13.21 -1.17 11.19
C ASP A 61 12.62 -1.33 12.61
N PRO A 62 12.26 -2.54 13.04
CA PRO A 62 11.80 -2.82 14.39
C PRO A 62 12.99 -2.84 15.34
N ASP A 63 13.62 -1.69 15.60
CA ASP A 63 14.57 -1.59 16.69
C ASP A 63 13.81 -1.30 18.00
N PRO A 64 13.79 -2.23 18.97
CA PRO A 64 13.08 -2.04 20.24
C PRO A 64 13.70 -0.93 21.10
N SER A 65 14.93 -0.49 20.83
CA SER A 65 15.56 0.62 21.56
C SER A 65 15.01 1.99 21.15
N GLU A 66 14.41 2.10 19.95
CA GLU A 66 13.91 3.36 19.40
C GLU A 66 12.37 3.46 19.40
N GLU A 67 11.68 2.58 20.13
CA GLU A 67 10.21 2.49 20.15
C GLU A 67 9.53 3.84 20.40
N SER A 68 10.01 4.60 21.38
CA SER A 68 9.43 5.91 21.71
C SER A 68 9.52 6.89 20.55
N GLY A 69 10.66 6.94 19.86
CA GLY A 69 10.87 7.79 18.68
C GLY A 69 10.02 7.34 17.49
N LEU A 70 9.90 6.04 17.27
CA LEU A 70 9.07 5.47 16.20
C LEU A 70 7.58 5.81 16.42
N ILE A 71 7.06 5.67 17.63
CA ILE A 71 5.65 5.98 17.94
C ILE A 71 5.34 7.46 17.71
N GLU A 72 6.21 8.38 18.10
CA GLU A 72 6.01 9.81 17.85
C GLU A 72 6.01 10.15 16.36
N LYS A 73 6.96 9.56 15.62
CA LYS A 73 7.06 9.69 14.17
C LYS A 73 5.80 9.17 13.46
N LEU A 74 5.31 8.01 13.89
CA LEU A 74 4.06 7.42 13.38
C LEU A 74 2.84 8.31 13.68
N LYS A 75 2.74 8.90 14.88
CA LYS A 75 1.65 9.84 15.20
C LYS A 75 1.62 11.02 14.23
N LYS A 76 2.77 11.66 13.97
CA LYS A 76 2.86 12.77 13.01
C LYS A 76 2.48 12.30 11.60
N PHE A 77 3.04 11.17 11.18
CA PHE A 77 2.78 10.60 9.86
C PHE A 77 1.29 10.33 9.60
N VAL A 78 0.61 9.70 10.56
CA VAL A 78 -0.81 9.33 10.48
C VAL A 78 -1.74 10.55 10.46
N GLN A 79 -1.35 11.64 11.14
CA GLN A 79 -2.10 12.90 11.12
C GLN A 79 -2.08 13.58 9.74
N VAL A 80 -0.97 13.47 9.00
CA VAL A 80 -0.83 14.11 7.69
C VAL A 80 -1.47 13.28 6.57
N HIS A 81 -1.39 11.95 6.64
CA HIS A 81 -1.71 11.08 5.51
C HIS A 81 -2.95 10.22 5.76
N ARG A 82 -3.99 10.38 4.94
CA ARG A 82 -5.27 9.64 5.07
C ARG A 82 -5.13 8.13 4.87
N ASN A 83 -4.31 7.66 3.94
CA ASN A 83 -4.04 6.24 3.75
C ASN A 83 -2.58 5.95 4.08
N SER A 84 -2.31 5.57 5.33
CA SER A 84 -0.97 5.42 5.87
C SER A 84 -0.60 3.95 6.02
N PHE A 85 0.61 3.61 5.60
CA PHE A 85 1.16 2.26 5.74
C PHE A 85 2.53 2.32 6.42
N LEU A 86 2.74 1.48 7.43
CA LEU A 86 4.06 1.23 8.00
C LEU A 86 4.67 0.02 7.29
N LEU A 87 5.79 0.22 6.60
CA LEU A 87 6.62 -0.85 6.07
C LEU A 87 7.55 -1.30 7.21
N LEU A 88 7.15 -2.36 7.90
CA LEU A 88 7.92 -2.89 9.02
C LEU A 88 8.93 -3.90 8.47
N HIS A 89 10.19 -3.47 8.37
CA HIS A 89 11.25 -4.26 7.74
C HIS A 89 11.87 -5.22 8.74
N ALA A 90 11.47 -6.49 8.68
CA ALA A 90 11.91 -7.50 9.62
C ALA A 90 11.84 -8.90 9.00
N PRO A 91 12.68 -9.85 9.43
CA PRO A 91 12.54 -11.25 9.02
C PRO A 91 11.27 -11.92 9.58
N PHE A 92 10.64 -11.35 10.62
CA PHE A 92 9.45 -11.90 11.33
C PHE A 92 9.60 -13.38 11.74
N THR A 93 10.84 -13.82 11.96
CA THR A 93 11.15 -15.19 12.39
C THR A 93 11.18 -15.30 13.91
N GLY A 94 11.32 -14.19 14.63
CA GLY A 94 11.41 -14.15 16.09
C GLY A 94 10.14 -13.64 16.78
N THR A 95 10.04 -13.91 18.08
CA THR A 95 8.94 -13.46 18.93
C THR A 95 8.96 -11.96 19.15
N LYS A 96 10.15 -11.35 19.20
CA LYS A 96 10.33 -9.92 19.45
C LYS A 96 9.72 -9.06 18.35
N GLU A 97 9.95 -9.42 17.08
CA GLU A 97 9.40 -8.68 15.94
C GLU A 97 7.87 -8.74 15.92
N LEU A 98 7.30 -9.89 16.32
CA LEU A 98 5.85 -10.06 16.46
C LEU A 98 5.30 -9.26 17.64
N GLU A 99 6.00 -9.20 18.76
CA GLU A 99 5.65 -8.38 19.93
C GLU A 99 5.65 -6.88 19.58
N THR A 100 6.70 -6.39 18.91
CA THR A 100 6.77 -4.99 18.43
C THR A 100 5.64 -4.70 17.45
N MET A 101 5.37 -5.59 16.50
CA MET A 101 4.24 -5.44 15.57
C MET A 101 2.91 -5.38 16.33
N SER A 102 2.68 -6.29 17.28
CA SER A 102 1.47 -6.34 18.11
C SER A 102 1.29 -5.05 18.92
N LEU A 103 2.38 -4.54 19.51
CA LEU A 103 2.39 -3.28 20.25
C LEU A 103 1.99 -2.10 19.37
N ILE A 104 2.56 -1.99 18.16
CA ILE A 104 2.20 -0.94 17.21
C ILE A 104 0.74 -1.09 16.76
N GLN A 105 0.30 -2.32 16.46
CA GLN A 105 -1.10 -2.58 16.08
C GLN A 105 -2.07 -2.16 17.16
N HIS A 106 -1.82 -2.53 18.42
CA HIS A 106 -2.66 -2.16 19.55
C HIS A 106 -2.67 -0.64 19.77
N ARG A 107 -1.50 0.02 19.63
CA ARG A 107 -1.37 1.47 19.85
C ARG A 107 -2.08 2.30 18.78
N PHE A 108 -2.07 1.83 17.53
CA PHE A 108 -2.67 2.51 16.38
C PHE A 108 -3.99 1.86 15.94
N PHE A 109 -4.58 1.02 16.78
CA PHE A 109 -5.87 0.40 16.51
C PHE A 109 -6.95 1.45 16.28
N GLY A 110 -7.76 1.26 15.23
CA GLY A 110 -8.80 2.22 14.85
C GLY A 110 -8.29 3.49 14.16
N THR A 111 -6.98 3.66 14.00
CA THR A 111 -6.41 4.72 13.15
C THR A 111 -6.33 4.27 11.70
N ASN A 112 -5.96 5.19 10.83
CA ASN A 112 -5.75 4.96 9.40
C ASN A 112 -4.35 4.42 9.05
N LEU A 113 -3.60 3.94 10.06
CA LEU A 113 -2.34 3.24 9.87
C LEU A 113 -2.57 1.74 9.64
N ARG A 114 -1.95 1.18 8.60
CA ARG A 114 -1.91 -0.26 8.33
C ARG A 114 -0.47 -0.73 8.35
N ILE A 115 -0.20 -1.91 8.91
CA ILE A 115 1.15 -2.47 8.93
C ILE A 115 1.32 -3.42 7.76
N LEU A 116 2.40 -3.24 7.01
CA LEU A 116 2.84 -4.13 5.95
C LEU A 116 4.21 -4.72 6.33
N PRO A 117 4.25 -5.98 6.79
CA PRO A 117 5.52 -6.65 7.06
C PRO A 117 6.27 -6.88 5.74
N VAL A 118 7.57 -6.57 5.72
CA VAL A 118 8.44 -6.72 4.55
C VAL A 118 9.78 -7.31 4.96
N GLN A 119 10.32 -8.24 4.17
CA GLN A 119 11.58 -8.94 4.51
C GLN A 119 12.77 -8.49 3.65
N ASN A 120 12.49 -7.93 2.47
CA ASN A 120 13.52 -7.51 1.53
C ASN A 120 13.03 -6.35 0.65
N ASN A 121 13.96 -5.80 -0.14
CA ASN A 121 13.67 -4.70 -1.06
C ASN A 121 12.61 -5.05 -2.13
N ALA A 122 12.56 -6.30 -2.60
CA ALA A 122 11.56 -6.69 -3.59
C ALA A 122 10.14 -6.65 -3.00
N ASP A 123 9.99 -7.08 -1.74
CA ASP A 123 8.72 -7.00 -1.00
C ASP A 123 8.28 -5.55 -0.77
N ILE A 124 9.23 -4.69 -0.38
CA ILE A 124 9.00 -3.25 -0.22
C ILE A 124 8.42 -2.66 -1.52
N ILE A 125 9.10 -2.88 -2.65
CA ILE A 125 8.68 -2.32 -3.94
C ILE A 125 7.34 -2.91 -4.40
N LYS A 126 7.22 -4.24 -4.38
CA LYS A 126 6.00 -4.94 -4.80
C LYS A 126 4.80 -4.51 -3.97
N GLY A 127 4.95 -4.46 -2.65
CA GLY A 127 3.91 -4.05 -1.72
C GLY A 127 3.44 -2.62 -1.96
N MET A 128 4.37 -1.66 -1.99
CA MET A 128 4.05 -0.26 -2.24
C MET A 128 3.36 -0.05 -3.58
N LEU A 129 3.91 -0.58 -4.67
CA LEU A 129 3.37 -0.38 -6.02
C LEU A 129 2.02 -1.08 -6.19
N THR A 130 1.83 -2.26 -5.62
CA THR A 130 0.54 -2.97 -5.69
C THR A 130 -0.56 -2.17 -5.02
N ILE A 131 -0.31 -1.71 -3.78
CA ILE A 131 -1.29 -0.93 -3.01
C ILE A 131 -1.54 0.42 -3.68
N ALA A 132 -0.50 1.16 -4.05
CA ALA A 132 -0.64 2.46 -4.70
C ALA A 132 -1.35 2.36 -6.05
N LYS A 133 -1.06 1.32 -6.85
CA LYS A 133 -1.76 1.08 -8.11
C LYS A 133 -3.23 0.76 -7.86
N ALA A 134 -3.53 -0.19 -6.97
CA ALA A 134 -4.89 -0.62 -6.67
C ALA A 134 -5.77 0.52 -6.07
N THR A 135 -5.16 1.49 -5.40
CA THR A 135 -5.84 2.63 -4.78
C THR A 135 -5.86 3.89 -5.66
N SER A 136 -5.23 3.87 -6.83
CA SER A 136 -5.28 4.98 -7.78
C SER A 136 -6.66 5.08 -8.46
N LYS A 137 -7.20 6.29 -8.62
CA LYS A 137 -8.55 6.54 -9.17
C LYS A 137 -8.95 5.67 -10.37
N PRO A 138 -8.21 5.65 -11.50
CA PRO A 138 -8.61 4.86 -12.67
C PRO A 138 -8.63 3.35 -12.40
N HIS A 139 -7.85 2.86 -11.44
CA HIS A 139 -7.82 1.45 -11.07
C HIS A 139 -8.91 1.10 -10.06
N VAL A 140 -9.17 1.97 -9.08
CA VAL A 140 -10.26 1.79 -8.10
C VAL A 140 -11.60 1.77 -8.81
N ASP A 141 -11.82 2.68 -9.77
CA ASP A 141 -13.08 2.73 -10.52
C ASP A 141 -13.26 1.45 -11.33
N ARG A 142 -12.23 1.00 -12.05
CA ARG A 142 -12.27 -0.28 -12.78
C ARG A 142 -12.52 -1.49 -11.86
N ILE A 143 -11.95 -1.50 -10.66
CA ILE A 143 -12.19 -2.56 -9.67
C ILE A 143 -13.65 -2.48 -9.19
N ARG A 144 -14.15 -1.29 -8.89
CA ARG A 144 -15.55 -1.08 -8.46
C ARG A 144 -16.52 -1.56 -9.53
N ASP A 145 -16.31 -1.18 -10.78
CA ASP A 145 -17.16 -1.58 -11.91
C ASP A 145 -17.21 -3.10 -12.06
N ARG A 146 -16.04 -3.76 -11.97
CA ARG A 146 -15.96 -5.23 -12.02
C ARG A 146 -16.67 -5.89 -10.84
N MET A 147 -16.55 -5.33 -9.64
CA MET A 147 -17.25 -5.83 -8.46
C MET A 147 -18.76 -5.65 -8.58
N SER A 148 -19.21 -4.50 -9.09
CA SER A 148 -20.63 -4.23 -9.36
C SER A 148 -21.21 -5.18 -10.41
N LEU A 149 -20.48 -5.45 -11.50
CA LEU A 149 -20.89 -6.43 -12.51
C LEU A 149 -20.95 -7.85 -11.94
N ALA A 150 -19.95 -8.26 -11.15
CA ALA A 150 -19.95 -9.57 -10.51
C ALA A 150 -21.13 -9.72 -9.53
N GLN A 151 -21.42 -8.67 -8.75
CA GLN A 151 -22.56 -8.64 -7.86
C GLN A 151 -23.89 -8.74 -8.61
N ALA A 152 -24.05 -7.99 -9.70
CA ALA A 152 -25.24 -8.06 -10.56
C ALA A 152 -25.42 -9.47 -11.12
N HIS A 153 -24.35 -10.08 -11.63
CA HIS A 153 -24.40 -11.45 -12.15
C HIS A 153 -24.80 -12.47 -11.08
N ILE A 154 -24.24 -12.38 -9.87
CA ILE A 154 -24.62 -13.26 -8.75
C ILE A 154 -26.10 -13.10 -8.39
N ILE A 155 -26.62 -11.87 -8.41
CA ILE A 155 -28.02 -11.59 -8.10
C ILE A 155 -28.93 -12.13 -9.22
N GLU A 156 -28.62 -11.86 -10.48
CA GLU A 156 -29.42 -12.29 -11.64
C GLU A 156 -29.45 -13.81 -11.83
N SER A 157 -28.34 -14.49 -11.49
CA SER A 157 -28.21 -15.95 -11.51
C SER A 157 -28.62 -16.62 -10.19
N SER A 158 -29.13 -15.84 -9.22
CA SER A 158 -29.56 -16.40 -7.94
C SER A 158 -30.87 -17.18 -8.10
N PRO A 159 -30.92 -18.44 -7.63
CA PRO A 159 -32.15 -19.25 -7.65
C PRO A 159 -33.31 -18.58 -6.91
N VAL A 160 -33.02 -17.79 -5.88
CA VAL A 160 -34.03 -17.00 -5.15
C VAL A 160 -34.67 -15.94 -6.04
N TRP A 161 -33.88 -15.33 -6.93
CA TRP A 161 -34.33 -14.31 -7.88
C TRP A 161 -35.09 -14.92 -9.06
N GLU A 162 -34.78 -16.16 -9.46
CA GLU A 162 -35.62 -16.95 -10.36
C GLU A 162 -36.97 -17.28 -9.73
N MET A 163 -36.99 -17.81 -8.50
CA MET A 163 -38.25 -18.11 -7.80
C MET A 163 -39.15 -16.89 -7.62
N LEU A 164 -38.59 -15.71 -7.33
CA LEU A 164 -39.37 -14.49 -7.15
C LEU A 164 -39.92 -13.91 -8.47
N ARG A 165 -39.24 -14.15 -9.60
CA ARG A 165 -39.77 -13.78 -10.93
C ARG A 165 -41.01 -14.59 -11.30
N ASP A 166 -41.13 -15.83 -10.84
CA ASP A 166 -42.28 -16.69 -11.13
C ASP A 166 -43.50 -16.40 -10.24
N ILE A 167 -43.33 -15.62 -9.16
CA ILE A 167 -44.38 -15.27 -8.20
C ILE A 167 -45.02 -13.89 -8.51
N LEU A 168 -44.33 -13.03 -9.25
CA LEU A 168 -44.77 -11.68 -9.66
C LEU A 168 -45.31 -11.68 -11.09
#